data_AF-A0A1V2P5Y5-F1
#
_entry.id   AF-A0A1V2P5Y5-F1
#
_cell.length_a   1.000
_cell.length_b   1.000
_cell.length_c   1.000
_cell.angle_alpha   90.00
_cell.angle_beta   90.00
_cell.angle_gamma   90.00
#
_symmetry.space_group_name_H-M   'P 1'
#
loop_
_entity.id
_entity.type
_entity.pdbx_description
1 polymer ?
#
loop_
_entity_poly.entity_id
_entity_poly.type
_entity_poly.pdbx_seq_one_letter_code
_entity_poly.pdbx_strand_id
1 'polypeptide(L)'
;MNAAPAFELLRIAKKCVDLVDAQFQRQLDWSVDSLDTLDEVCAELSAVEPLEGERFDLWWQLVGAYTGQVIVETYGGQWITHEQAPGAFAVAVNGITGFPFSVANRVLSREPFKSLASLARSLPAISGRQAE
;
A
#
# COMPACT_ATOMS: atom_id res chain seq x y z
N MET A 1 10.26 -9.07 -20.65
CA MET A 1 10.27 -8.15 -19.49
C MET A 1 8.86 -7.58 -19.34
N ASN A 2 8.05 -8.08 -18.41
CA ASN A 2 6.69 -7.58 -18.19
C ASN A 2 6.75 -6.31 -17.35
N ALA A 3 6.99 -5.16 -17.98
CA ALA A 3 6.95 -3.84 -17.35
C ALA A 3 5.52 -3.27 -17.22
N ALA A 4 4.55 -3.84 -17.96
CA ALA A 4 3.14 -3.44 -17.95
C ALA A 4 2.51 -3.33 -16.54
N PRO A 5 2.72 -4.26 -15.59
CA PRO A 5 2.10 -4.15 -14.26
C PRO A 5 2.66 -2.99 -13.42
N ALA A 6 3.98 -2.72 -13.48
CA ALA A 6 4.59 -1.67 -12.67
C ALA A 6 4.14 -0.26 -13.10
N PHE A 7 4.01 -0.02 -14.40
CA PHE A 7 3.51 1.25 -14.93
C PHE A 7 2.05 1.52 -14.54
N GLU A 8 1.19 0.51 -14.65
CA GLU A 8 -0.21 0.64 -14.24
C GLU A 8 -0.34 0.85 -12.73
N LEU A 9 0.43 0.15 -11.91
CA LEU A 9 0.46 0.35 -10.46
C LEU A 9 0.93 1.75 -10.08
N LEU A 10 1.97 2.27 -10.73
CA LEU A 10 2.38 3.66 -10.52
C LEU A 10 1.29 4.66 -10.92
N ARG A 11 0.57 4.41 -12.02
CA ARG A 11 -0.55 5.26 -12.44
C ARG A 11 -1.69 5.26 -11.41
N ILE A 12 -2.02 4.08 -10.86
CA ILE A 12 -3.03 3.96 -9.79
C ILE A 12 -2.54 4.67 -8.53
N ALA A 13 -1.26 4.49 -8.15
CA ALA A 13 -0.68 5.16 -7.00
C ALA A 13 -0.70 6.69 -7.14
N LYS A 14 -0.42 7.24 -8.33
CA LYS A 14 -0.54 8.69 -8.59
C LYS A 14 -1.96 9.20 -8.42
N LYS A 15 -2.96 8.44 -8.89
CA LYS A 15 -4.37 8.77 -8.63
C LYS A 15 -4.70 8.79 -7.14
N CYS A 16 -4.04 7.95 -6.34
CA CYS A 16 -4.22 7.98 -4.88
C CYS A 16 -3.74 9.31 -4.31
N VAL A 17 -2.56 9.80 -4.73
CA VAL A 17 -2.06 11.13 -4.36
C VAL A 17 -3.06 12.22 -4.73
N ASP A 18 -3.50 12.25 -5.99
CA ASP A 18 -4.43 13.28 -6.48
C ASP A 18 -5.75 13.27 -5.71
N LEU A 19 -6.29 12.09 -5.41
CA LEU A 19 -7.57 11.93 -4.76
C LEU A 19 -7.50 12.25 -3.25
N VAL A 20 -6.39 11.88 -2.59
CA VAL A 20 -6.15 12.23 -1.18
C VAL A 20 -6.00 13.74 -1.03
N ASP A 21 -5.27 14.41 -1.91
CA ASP A 21 -5.19 15.87 -1.91
C ASP A 21 -6.58 16.50 -2.15
N ALA A 22 -7.27 16.08 -3.21
CA ALA A 22 -8.56 16.65 -3.57
C ALA A 22 -9.65 16.46 -2.51
N GLN A 23 -9.70 15.31 -1.82
CA GLN A 23 -10.78 14.98 -0.88
C GLN A 23 -10.44 15.27 0.58
N PHE A 24 -9.16 15.16 0.97
CA PHE A 24 -8.73 15.26 2.37
C PHE A 24 -7.80 16.45 2.63
N GLN A 25 -7.36 17.16 1.57
CA GLN A 25 -6.41 18.27 1.66
C GLN A 25 -5.10 17.87 2.36
N ARG A 26 -4.66 16.63 2.08
CA ARG A 26 -3.42 16.04 2.60
C ARG A 26 -2.50 15.66 1.45
N GLN A 27 -1.20 15.76 1.71
CA GLN A 27 -0.17 15.51 0.72
C GLN A 27 0.47 14.15 0.95
N LEU A 28 0.61 13.39 -0.13
CA LEU A 28 1.29 12.11 -0.18
C LEU A 28 2.55 12.27 -1.04
N ASP A 29 3.73 12.07 -0.45
CA ASP A 29 5.02 12.48 -1.01
C ASP A 29 5.96 11.30 -1.33
N TRP A 30 5.41 10.10 -1.42
CA TRP A 30 6.13 8.83 -1.64
C TRP A 30 7.05 8.39 -0.49
N SER A 31 7.03 9.09 0.65
CA SER A 31 7.77 8.69 1.85
C SER A 31 7.03 7.62 2.66
N VAL A 32 7.77 6.90 3.51
CA VAL A 32 7.16 6.00 4.50
C VAL A 32 6.23 6.76 5.45
N ASP A 33 6.55 8.00 5.80
CA ASP A 33 5.75 8.80 6.74
C ASP A 33 4.40 9.23 6.13
N SER A 34 4.34 9.42 4.81
CA SER A 34 3.05 9.64 4.13
C SER A 34 2.10 8.44 4.22
N LEU A 35 2.58 7.25 4.59
CA LEU A 35 1.70 6.11 4.87
C LEU A 35 0.94 6.26 6.19
N ASP A 36 1.45 7.01 7.18
CA ASP A 36 0.66 7.35 8.37
C ASP A 36 -0.50 8.26 7.98
N THR A 37 -0.24 9.24 7.10
CA THR A 37 -1.27 10.10 6.54
C THR A 37 -2.34 9.28 5.80
N LEU A 38 -1.92 8.25 5.05
CA LEU A 38 -2.85 7.37 4.36
C LEU A 38 -3.61 6.42 5.31
N ASP A 39 -3.00 5.98 6.41
CA ASP A 39 -3.68 5.24 7.48
C ASP A 39 -4.81 6.08 8.10
N GLU A 40 -4.56 7.37 8.37
CA GLU A 40 -5.58 8.30 8.87
C GLU A 40 -6.72 8.51 7.85
N VAL A 41 -6.39 8.68 6.57
CA VAL A 41 -7.40 8.79 5.50
C VAL A 41 -8.27 7.54 5.44
N CYS A 42 -7.70 6.35 5.58
CA CYS A 42 -8.47 5.10 5.63
C CYS A 42 -9.42 5.05 6.84
N ALA A 43 -8.96 5.52 8.00
CA ALA A 43 -9.79 5.62 9.19
C ALA A 43 -10.96 6.62 8.99
N GLU A 44 -10.71 7.76 8.36
CA GLU A 44 -11.73 8.78 8.06
C GLU A 44 -12.75 8.33 7.04
N LEU A 45 -12.30 7.66 5.96
CA LEU A 45 -13.17 7.10 4.93
C LEU A 45 -14.24 6.18 5.49
N SER A 46 -13.89 5.49 6.57
CA SER A 46 -14.73 4.53 7.23
C SER A 46 -15.14 5.02 8.63
N ALA A 47 -15.09 6.33 8.93
CA ALA A 47 -15.52 6.82 10.24
C ALA A 47 -17.05 6.78 10.41
N VAL A 48 -17.80 7.03 9.32
CA VAL A 48 -19.26 7.14 9.34
C VAL A 48 -19.94 5.82 8.98
N GLU A 49 -19.52 5.19 7.88
CA GLU A 49 -20.10 3.94 7.37
C GLU A 49 -19.00 3.03 6.83
N PRO A 50 -19.19 1.70 6.83
CA PRO A 50 -18.26 0.78 6.19
C PRO A 50 -18.13 1.10 4.70
N LEU A 51 -16.91 0.99 4.17
CA LEU A 51 -16.70 1.04 2.73
C LEU A 51 -17.20 -0.28 2.13
N GLU A 52 -18.09 -0.20 1.13
CA GLU A 52 -18.67 -1.37 0.46
C GLU A 52 -18.64 -1.21 -1.06
N GLY A 53 -18.73 -2.34 -1.76
CA GLY A 53 -18.82 -2.41 -3.22
C GLY A 53 -17.72 -1.66 -3.96
N GLU A 54 -18.10 -0.94 -5.01
CA GLU A 54 -17.17 -0.22 -5.89
C GLU A 54 -16.29 0.80 -5.15
N ARG A 55 -16.81 1.39 -4.06
CA ARG A 55 -16.04 2.35 -3.26
C ARG A 55 -14.92 1.65 -2.49
N PHE A 56 -15.19 0.46 -1.95
CA PHE A 56 -14.16 -0.36 -1.31
C PHE A 56 -13.11 -0.79 -2.34
N ASP A 57 -13.54 -1.30 -3.50
CA ASP A 57 -12.63 -1.77 -4.56
C ASP A 57 -11.72 -0.65 -5.07
N LEU A 58 -12.27 0.55 -5.26
CA LEU A 58 -11.50 1.73 -5.66
C LEU A 58 -10.41 2.05 -4.62
N TRP A 59 -10.79 2.22 -3.35
CA TRP A 59 -9.84 2.58 -2.31
C TRP A 59 -8.83 1.47 -2.04
N TRP A 60 -9.24 0.21 -2.13
CA TRP A 60 -8.33 -0.93 -2.02
C TRP A 60 -7.24 -0.90 -3.09
N GLN A 61 -7.61 -0.61 -4.34
CA GLN A 61 -6.63 -0.47 -5.43
C GLN A 61 -5.69 0.71 -5.21
N LEU A 62 -6.22 1.88 -4.85
CA LEU A 62 -5.45 3.10 -4.63
C LEU A 62 -4.45 2.94 -3.48
N VAL A 63 -4.92 2.45 -2.33
CA VAL A 63 -4.13 2.29 -1.11
C VAL A 63 -3.06 1.21 -1.29
N GLY A 64 -3.44 0.06 -1.88
CA GLY A 64 -2.50 -1.04 -2.14
C GLY A 64 -1.40 -0.63 -3.11
N ALA A 65 -1.74 0.07 -4.20
CA ALA A 65 -0.77 0.52 -5.19
C ALA A 65 0.18 1.58 -4.60
N TYR A 66 -0.34 2.59 -3.90
CA TYR A 66 0.51 3.63 -3.28
C TYR A 66 1.46 3.03 -2.24
N THR A 67 0.94 2.18 -1.35
CA THR A 67 1.76 1.53 -0.30
C THR A 67 2.89 0.70 -0.89
N GLY A 68 2.59 -0.11 -1.92
CA GLY A 68 3.65 -0.89 -2.56
C GLY A 68 4.63 -0.01 -3.34
N GLN A 69 4.19 1.10 -3.94
CA GLN A 69 5.10 2.03 -4.62
C GLN A 69 6.05 2.69 -3.63
N VAL A 70 5.56 3.14 -2.47
CA VAL A 70 6.43 3.67 -1.40
C VAL A 70 7.49 2.64 -1.00
N ILE A 71 7.12 1.38 -0.83
CA ILE A 71 8.05 0.29 -0.50
C ILE A 71 9.09 0.10 -1.62
N VAL A 72 8.65 0.08 -2.88
CA VAL A 72 9.53 -0.06 -4.05
C VAL A 72 10.55 1.08 -4.12
N GLU A 73 10.10 2.33 -4.02
CA GLU A 73 10.96 3.51 -4.10
C GLU A 73 11.91 3.62 -2.91
N THR A 74 11.42 3.34 -1.70
CA THR A 74 12.21 3.50 -0.46
C THR A 74 13.29 2.43 -0.34
N TYR A 75 12.98 1.18 -0.71
CA TYR A 75 13.85 0.04 -0.43
C TYR A 75 14.41 -0.65 -1.67
N GLY A 76 14.18 -0.11 -2.88
CA GLY A 76 14.62 -0.71 -4.13
C GLY A 76 13.89 -2.01 -4.47
N GLY A 77 12.62 -2.10 -4.10
CA GLY A 77 11.79 -3.29 -4.30
C GLY A 77 11.36 -3.51 -5.75
N GLN A 78 10.71 -4.64 -6.01
CA GLN A 78 10.09 -4.95 -7.30
C GLN A 78 8.70 -5.54 -7.13
N TRP A 79 7.77 -5.14 -7.99
CA TRP A 79 6.45 -5.75 -8.08
C TRP A 79 6.53 -7.19 -8.60
N ILE A 80 5.87 -8.10 -7.91
CA ILE A 80 5.80 -9.52 -8.27
C ILE A 80 4.37 -10.05 -8.19
N THR A 81 4.09 -11.11 -8.92
CA THR A 81 2.93 -11.99 -8.68
C THR A 81 3.30 -13.00 -7.61
N HIS A 82 2.42 -13.29 -6.66
CA HIS A 82 2.68 -14.23 -5.58
C HIS A 82 1.46 -15.11 -5.31
N GLU A 83 1.67 -16.39 -4.99
CA GLU A 83 0.59 -17.35 -4.75
C GLU A 83 -0.30 -16.97 -3.56
N GLN A 84 0.27 -16.31 -2.55
CA GLN A 84 -0.45 -15.78 -1.38
C GLN A 84 -1.19 -14.46 -1.66
N ALA A 85 -1.08 -13.91 -2.87
CA ALA A 85 -1.78 -12.71 -3.32
C ALA A 85 -2.49 -12.98 -4.66
N PRO A 86 -3.41 -13.96 -4.74
CA PRO A 86 -4.09 -14.28 -5.98
C PRO A 86 -4.93 -13.08 -6.44
N GLY A 87 -4.74 -12.64 -7.68
CA GLY A 87 -5.44 -11.48 -8.25
C GLY A 87 -4.90 -10.11 -7.80
N ALA A 88 -3.82 -10.06 -7.02
CA ALA A 88 -3.15 -8.83 -6.60
C ALA A 88 -1.63 -8.92 -6.78
N PHE A 89 -0.93 -7.81 -6.56
CA PHE A 89 0.53 -7.76 -6.62
C PHE A 89 1.15 -7.71 -5.23
N ALA A 90 2.30 -8.36 -5.09
CA ALA A 90 3.16 -8.25 -3.92
C ALA A 90 4.42 -7.47 -4.29
N VAL A 91 5.19 -7.05 -3.29
CA VAL A 91 6.50 -6.39 -3.49
C VAL A 91 7.59 -7.28 -2.92
N ALA A 92 8.60 -7.60 -3.71
CA ALA A 92 9.81 -8.24 -3.24
C ALA A 92 10.87 -7.18 -2.91
N VAL A 93 11.43 -7.22 -1.70
CA VAL A 93 12.52 -6.35 -1.23
C VAL A 93 13.55 -7.22 -0.53
N ASN A 94 14.78 -7.30 -1.06
CA ASN A 94 15.89 -8.01 -0.41
C ASN A 94 15.54 -9.42 0.11
N GLY A 95 14.82 -10.22 -0.69
CA GLY A 95 14.41 -11.58 -0.32
C GLY A 95 13.16 -11.69 0.55
N ILE A 96 12.53 -10.56 0.91
CA ILE A 96 11.28 -10.51 1.68
C ILE A 96 10.13 -10.10 0.78
N THR A 97 8.98 -10.75 0.96
CA THR A 97 7.75 -10.41 0.26
C THR A 97 6.83 -9.59 1.15
N GLY A 98 6.50 -8.37 0.72
CA GLY A 98 5.47 -7.52 1.30
C GLY A 98 4.15 -7.62 0.52
N PHE A 99 3.02 -7.57 1.23
CA PHE A 99 1.68 -7.73 0.66
C PHE A 99 0.83 -6.46 0.86
N PRO A 100 1.10 -5.38 0.10
CA PRO A 100 0.46 -4.08 0.33
C PRO A 100 -1.06 -4.13 0.12
N PHE A 101 -1.57 -4.87 -0.88
CA PHE A 101 -3.01 -5.02 -1.11
C PHE A 101 -3.70 -5.83 -0.01
N SER A 102 -3.03 -6.82 0.59
CA SER A 102 -3.57 -7.56 1.71
C SER A 102 -3.68 -6.68 2.95
N VAL A 103 -2.68 -5.85 3.23
CA VAL A 103 -2.74 -4.89 4.35
C VAL A 103 -3.77 -3.80 4.09
N ALA A 104 -3.84 -3.25 2.87
CA ALA A 104 -4.85 -2.28 2.47
C ALA A 104 -6.27 -2.80 2.71
N ASN A 105 -6.56 -4.04 2.31
CA ASN A 105 -7.85 -4.68 2.59
C ASN A 105 -8.15 -4.66 4.09
N ARG A 106 -7.20 -5.11 4.92
CA ARG A 106 -7.40 -5.20 6.37
C ARG A 106 -7.59 -3.84 7.04
N VAL A 107 -6.85 -2.83 6.60
CA VAL A 107 -6.99 -1.45 7.08
C VAL A 107 -8.36 -0.88 6.70
N LEU A 108 -8.79 -1.03 5.44
CA LEU A 108 -10.10 -0.54 4.97
C LEU A 108 -11.28 -1.30 5.58
N SER A 109 -11.09 -2.58 5.91
CA SER A 109 -12.06 -3.40 6.66
C SER A 109 -12.05 -3.13 8.18
N ARG A 110 -11.25 -2.17 8.66
CA ARG A 110 -11.11 -1.80 10.08
C ARG A 110 -10.62 -2.93 10.98
N GLU A 111 -9.79 -3.83 10.45
CA GLU A 111 -9.14 -4.82 11.30
C GLU A 111 -8.22 -4.09 12.30
N PRO A 112 -8.37 -4.33 13.61
CA PRO A 112 -7.61 -3.58 14.61
C PRO A 112 -6.11 -3.83 14.49
N PHE A 113 -5.32 -2.81 14.83
CA PHE A 113 -3.85 -2.83 14.85
C PHE A 113 -3.19 -3.04 13.48
N LYS A 114 -3.92 -2.83 12.36
CA LYS A 114 -3.34 -2.84 11.02
C LYS A 114 -2.97 -1.43 10.60
N SER A 115 -1.82 -1.32 9.93
CA SER A 115 -1.27 -0.05 9.47
C SER A 115 -0.38 -0.30 8.26
N LEU A 116 -0.54 0.55 7.25
CA LEU A 116 0.26 0.60 6.03
C LEU A 116 1.69 1.03 6.37
N ALA A 117 1.83 2.02 7.24
CA ALA A 117 3.13 2.51 7.67
C ALA A 117 3.90 1.45 8.47
N SER A 118 3.20 0.69 9.32
CA SER A 118 3.79 -0.42 10.08
C SER A 118 4.32 -1.54 9.17
N LEU A 119 3.59 -1.87 8.10
CA LEU A 119 4.09 -2.78 7.06
C LEU A 119 5.41 -2.27 6.48
N ALA A 120 5.43 -1.03 5.98
CA ALA A 120 6.61 -0.46 5.32
C ALA A 120 7.81 -0.36 6.27
N ARG A 121 7.60 0.00 7.55
CA ARG A 121 8.66 0.08 8.56
C ARG A 121 9.21 -1.29 8.98
N SER A 122 8.41 -2.35 8.90
CA SER A 122 8.83 -3.70 9.30
C SER A 122 9.75 -4.39 8.27
N LEU A 123 9.66 -4.03 7.00
CA LEU A 123 10.44 -4.66 5.92
C LEU A 123 11.96 -4.59 6.11
N PRO A 124 12.58 -3.42 6.40
CA PRO A 124 14.02 -3.37 6.64
C PRO A 124 14.46 -4.15 7.90
N ALA A 125 13.60 -4.26 8.92
CA ALA A 125 13.91 -4.99 10.16
C ALA A 125 13.99 -6.51 9.96
N ILE A 126 13.38 -7.04 8.89
CA ILE A 126 13.44 -8.47 8.55
C ILE A 126 14.71 -8.76 7.72
N SER A 127 15.17 -7.82 6.90
CA SER A 127 16.42 -7.96 6.12
C SER A 127 17.67 -8.03 7.00
N GLY A 128 17.65 -7.37 8.17
CA GLY A 128 18.79 -7.35 9.10
C GLY A 128 19.01 -8.65 9.89
N ARG A 129 18.07 -9.61 9.88
CA ARG A 129 18.17 -10.86 10.69
C ARG A 129 18.68 -12.08 9.93
N GLN A 130 18.93 -11.99 8.63
CA GLN A 130 19.44 -13.13 7.84
C GLN A 130 20.97 -13.13 7.64
N ALA A 131 21.69 -12.33 8.43
CA ALA A 131 23.16 -12.24 8.38
C ALA A 131 23.84 -12.66 9.71
N GLU A 132 23.19 -13.50 10.52
CA GLU A 132 23.77 -14.13 11.71
C GLU A 132 23.72 -15.66 11.63
#